data_AF-A0A662MFE3-F1
#
_entry.id   AF-A0A662MFE3-F1
#
_cell.length_a   1.000
_cell.length_b   1.000
_cell.length_c   1.000
_cell.angle_alpha   90.00
_cell.angle_beta   90.00
_cell.angle_gamma   90.00
#
_symmetry.space_group_name_H-M   'P 1'
#
loop_
_entity.id
_entity.type
_entity.pdbx_description
1 polymer ?
#
loop_
_entity_poly.entity_id
_entity_poly.type
_entity_poly.pdbx_seq_one_letter_code
_entity_poly.pdbx_strand_id
1 'polypeptide(L)'
;MKLSKAEASLLMYLETRAVDHKGWVDTSLMNNEDFAIVKKWNKEGYVKFGRVASSDITYTPGRYYRLTHWCELSDAAWGNVAQLRRERAERGLQSRIYRRIEEIET
;
A
#
# COMPACT_ATOMS: atom_id res chain seq x y z
N MET A 1 -5.82 -5.70 -14.74
CA MET A 1 -5.86 -6.95 -13.94
C MET A 1 -6.95 -6.78 -12.88
N LYS A 2 -7.82 -7.77 -12.67
CA LYS A 2 -8.80 -7.70 -11.58
C LYS A 2 -8.18 -8.26 -10.32
N LEU A 3 -7.85 -7.39 -9.36
CA LEU A 3 -7.28 -7.79 -8.07
C LEU A 3 -8.37 -8.32 -7.15
N SER A 4 -8.06 -9.38 -6.40
CA SER A 4 -8.87 -9.80 -5.26
C SER A 4 -8.88 -8.72 -4.17
N LYS A 5 -9.78 -8.84 -3.19
CA LYS A 5 -9.84 -7.90 -2.06
C LYS A 5 -8.53 -7.87 -1.26
N ALA A 6 -7.92 -9.03 -1.02
CA ALA A 6 -6.65 -9.14 -0.29
C ALA A 6 -5.52 -8.47 -1.09
N GLU A 7 -5.40 -8.79 -2.37
CA GLU A 7 -4.43 -8.16 -3.27
C GLU A 7 -4.62 -6.63 -3.35
N ALA A 8 -5.87 -6.14 -3.48
CA ALA A 8 -6.14 -4.72 -3.52
C ALA A 8 -5.74 -4.02 -2.21
N SER A 9 -6.06 -4.62 -1.06
CA SER A 9 -5.68 -4.09 0.25
C SER A 9 -4.16 -4.05 0.42
N LEU A 10 -3.48 -5.13 0.07
CA LEU A 10 -2.03 -5.24 0.14
C LEU A 10 -1.34 -4.25 -0.80
N LEU A 11 -1.84 -4.10 -2.02
CA LEU A 11 -1.29 -3.17 -2.99
C LEU A 11 -1.42 -1.71 -2.51
N MET A 12 -2.58 -1.32 -1.95
CA MET A 12 -2.75 -0.01 -1.34
C MET A 12 -1.82 0.19 -0.15
N TYR A 13 -1.63 -0.83 0.69
CA TYR A 13 -0.68 -0.77 1.80
C TYR A 13 0.76 -0.53 1.31
N LEU A 14 1.23 -1.32 0.35
CA LEU A 14 2.58 -1.19 -0.20
C LEU A 14 2.79 0.15 -0.89
N GLU A 15 1.75 0.71 -1.50
CA GLU A 15 1.80 2.06 -2.06
C GLU A 15 1.93 3.13 -0.98
N THR A 16 1.16 3.07 0.12
CA THR A 16 1.40 3.95 1.28
C THR A 16 2.84 3.82 1.78
N ARG A 17 3.38 2.60 1.84
CA ARG A 17 4.78 2.39 2.24
C ARG A 17 5.77 3.02 1.26
N ALA A 18 5.52 2.93 -0.05
CA ALA A 18 6.35 3.55 -1.08
C ALA A 18 6.34 5.08 -0.99
N VAL A 19 5.15 5.69 -0.87
CA VAL A 19 4.98 7.16 -0.87
C VAL A 19 5.44 7.78 0.46
N ASP A 20 4.86 7.34 1.57
CA ASP A 20 4.99 8.03 2.85
C ASP A 20 6.19 7.52 3.68
N HIS A 21 6.66 6.32 3.38
CA HIS A 21 7.69 5.63 4.15
C HIS A 21 8.91 5.23 3.33
N LYS A 22 9.12 5.85 2.17
CA LYS A 22 10.30 5.63 1.30
C LYS A 22 10.51 4.15 0.96
N GLY A 23 9.42 3.40 0.81
CA GLY A 23 9.45 1.97 0.47
C GLY A 23 9.71 1.02 1.64
N TRP A 24 10.01 1.48 2.86
CA TRP A 24 10.20 0.59 4.00
C TRP A 24 8.91 -0.12 4.35
N VAL A 25 8.91 -1.43 4.60
CA VAL A 25 7.71 -2.23 4.89
C VAL A 25 7.75 -2.76 6.32
N ASP A 26 6.66 -2.56 7.06
CA ASP A 26 6.43 -3.20 8.35
C ASP A 26 5.81 -4.57 8.14
N THR A 27 6.58 -5.62 8.42
CA THR A 27 6.13 -7.00 8.24
C THR A 27 5.19 -7.49 9.33
N SER A 28 5.07 -6.78 10.45
CA SER A 28 4.09 -7.13 11.49
C SER A 28 2.65 -6.84 11.07
N LEU A 29 2.47 -6.05 10.02
CA LEU A 29 1.17 -5.75 9.40
C LEU A 29 0.86 -6.67 8.20
N MET A 30 1.72 -7.66 7.92
CA MET A 30 1.53 -8.62 6.82
C MET A 30 1.33 -10.02 7.38
N ASN A 31 0.34 -10.74 6.85
CA ASN A 31 0.14 -12.15 7.15
C ASN A 31 0.84 -13.05 6.11
N ASN A 32 0.77 -14.38 6.30
CA ASN A 32 1.41 -15.34 5.39
C ASN A 32 0.86 -15.28 3.95
N GLU A 33 -0.42 -14.93 3.77
CA GLU A 33 -1.02 -14.77 2.45
C GLU A 33 -0.46 -13.54 1.74
N ASP A 34 -0.27 -12.43 2.46
CA ASP A 34 0.34 -11.21 1.93
C ASP A 34 1.76 -11.48 1.43
N PHE A 35 2.56 -12.24 2.19
CA PHE A 35 3.89 -12.65 1.76
C PHE A 35 3.86 -13.53 0.51
N ALA A 36 2.89 -14.45 0.39
CA ALA A 36 2.75 -15.29 -0.80
C ALA A 36 2.42 -14.46 -2.05
N ILE A 37 1.50 -13.49 -1.91
CA ILE A 37 1.13 -12.55 -2.99
C ILE A 37 2.34 -11.71 -3.41
N VAL A 38 3.02 -11.08 -2.46
CA VAL A 38 4.18 -10.24 -2.75
C VAL A 38 5.33 -11.02 -3.36
N LYS A 39 5.57 -12.26 -2.91
CA LYS A 39 6.59 -13.13 -3.52
C LYS A 39 6.27 -13.43 -4.99
N LYS A 40 4.99 -13.67 -5.30
CA LYS A 40 4.52 -13.86 -6.68
C LYS A 40 4.72 -12.58 -7.51
N TRP A 41 4.26 -11.43 -7.01
CA TRP A 41 4.43 -10.15 -7.71
C TRP A 41 5.90 -9.76 -7.92
N ASN A 42 6.78 -10.08 -6.98
CA ASN A 42 8.21 -9.87 -7.11
C ASN A 42 8.81 -10.73 -8.23
N LYS A 43 8.40 -12.00 -8.33
CA LYS A 43 8.81 -12.86 -9.45
C LYS A 43 8.29 -12.35 -10.79
N GLU A 44 7.11 -11.74 -10.81
CA GLU A 44 6.46 -11.19 -12.00
C GLU A 44 6.94 -9.77 -12.35
N GLY A 45 7.74 -9.13 -11.51
CA GLY A 45 8.17 -7.74 -11.67
C GLY A 45 7.06 -6.70 -11.45
N TYR A 46 5.89 -7.12 -10.97
CA TYR A 46 4.75 -6.23 -10.71
C TYR A 46 5.00 -5.33 -9.48
N VAL A 47 5.60 -5.89 -8.43
CA VAL A 47 6.11 -5.16 -7.26
C VAL A 47 7.44 -5.77 -6.89
N LYS A 48 8.51 -4.98 -6.84
CA LYS A 48 9.77 -5.47 -6.28
C LYS A 48 9.68 -5.46 -4.76
N PHE A 49 10.19 -6.52 -4.13
CA PHE A 49 10.15 -6.67 -2.68
C PHE A 49 11.36 -7.45 -2.19
N GLY A 50 11.94 -7.01 -1.08
CA GLY A 50 13.12 -7.64 -0.52
C GLY A 50 13.38 -7.29 0.93
N ARG A 51 14.40 -7.91 1.50
CA ARG A 51 14.90 -7.57 2.84
C ARG A 51 15.83 -6.38 2.77
N VAL A 52 15.83 -5.58 3.82
CA VAL A 52 16.83 -4.53 4.03
C VAL A 52 18.10 -5.14 4.62
N ALA A 53 19.26 -4.60 4.28
CA ALA A 53 20.54 -5.00 4.87
C ALA A 53 20.54 -4.76 6.38
N SER A 54 21.07 -5.71 7.15
CA SER A 54 21.04 -5.62 8.62
C SER A 54 21.82 -4.42 9.17
N SER A 55 22.81 -3.91 8.44
CA SER A 55 23.55 -2.69 8.77
C SER A 55 22.68 -1.44 8.76
N ASP A 56 21.65 -1.43 7.90
CA ASP A 56 20.80 -0.26 7.66
C ASP A 56 19.54 -0.29 8.53
N ILE A 57 19.27 -1.44 9.17
CA ILE A 57 18.25 -1.56 10.20
C ILE A 57 18.80 -0.88 11.46
N THR A 58 18.64 0.45 11.52
CA THR A 58 19.04 1.22 12.70
C THR A 58 18.17 0.82 13.88
N TYR A 59 18.78 0.28 14.93
CA TYR A 59 18.09 -0.11 16.15
C TYR A 59 17.71 1.13 16.96
N THR A 60 16.57 1.75 16.64
CA THR A 60 15.90 2.65 17.58
C THR A 60 14.84 1.85 18.34
N PRO A 61 14.96 1.73 19.68
CA PRO A 61 13.94 1.10 20.50
C PRO A 61 12.55 1.66 20.16
N GLY A 62 11.61 0.77 19.83
CA GLY A 62 10.20 1.13 19.60
C GLY A 62 9.81 1.64 18.21
N ARG A 63 10.74 1.98 17.28
CA ARG A 63 10.37 2.51 15.94
C ARG A 63 10.74 1.65 14.74
N TYR A 64 11.93 1.03 14.71
CA TYR A 64 12.46 0.44 13.46
C TYR A 64 12.66 -1.07 13.48
N TYR A 65 12.46 -1.74 14.62
CA TYR A 65 12.71 -3.19 14.72
C TYR A 65 11.79 -4.05 13.83
N ARG A 66 10.72 -3.47 13.29
CA ARG A 66 9.74 -4.16 12.42
C ARG A 66 9.86 -3.79 10.94
N LEU A 67 10.69 -2.78 10.62
CA LEU A 67 10.93 -2.32 9.25
C LEU A 67 12.09 -3.11 8.65
N THR A 68 11.80 -4.36 8.27
CA THR A 68 12.83 -5.32 7.85
C THR A 68 12.87 -5.54 6.34
N HIS A 69 11.89 -4.99 5.62
CA HIS A 69 11.71 -5.18 4.18
C HIS A 69 11.54 -3.84 3.46
N TRP A 70 11.70 -3.88 2.15
CA TRP A 70 11.45 -2.75 1.25
C TRP A 70 10.55 -3.19 0.10
N CYS A 71 9.84 -2.22 -0.51
CA CYS A 71 9.09 -2.42 -1.75
C CYS A 71 9.32 -1.29 -2.76
N GLU A 72 9.18 -1.61 -4.04
CA GLU A 72 9.06 -0.65 -5.15
C GLU A 72 7.93 -1.11 -6.08
N LEU A 73 7.04 -0.19 -6.46
CA LEU A 73 5.94 -0.48 -7.37
C LEU A 73 6.39 -0.26 -8.82
N SER A 74 5.98 -1.16 -9.71
CA SER A 74 6.05 -0.94 -11.16
C SER A 74 5.02 0.10 -11.61
N ASP A 75 5.16 0.62 -12.83
CA ASP A 75 4.17 1.54 -13.42
C ASP A 75 2.77 0.90 -13.50
N ALA A 76 2.69 -0.40 -13.80
CA ALA A 76 1.43 -1.14 -13.83
C ALA A 76 0.79 -1.21 -12.42
N ALA A 77 1.60 -1.40 -11.39
CA ALA A 77 1.14 -1.37 -9.99
C ALA A 77 0.64 0.02 -9.59
N TRP A 78 1.35 1.08 -9.97
CA TRP A 78 0.92 2.47 -9.77
C TRP A 78 -0.43 2.76 -10.43
N GLY A 79 -0.61 2.35 -11.69
CA GLY A 79 -1.88 2.50 -12.40
C GLY A 79 -3.05 1.82 -11.68
N ASN A 80 -2.84 0.59 -11.22
CA ASN A 80 -3.87 -0.15 -10.49
C ASN A 80 -4.18 0.50 -9.12
N VAL A 81 -3.19 1.01 -8.38
CA VAL A 81 -3.47 1.73 -7.11
C VAL A 81 -4.24 3.02 -7.33
N ALA A 82 -3.88 3.79 -8.37
CA ALA A 82 -4.59 5.02 -8.69
C ALA A 82 -6.09 4.76 -8.93
N GLN A 83 -6.40 3.68 -9.65
CA GLN A 83 -7.78 3.22 -9.82
C GLN A 83 -8.45 2.85 -8.48
N LEU A 84 -7.79 2.03 -7.65
CA LEU A 84 -8.33 1.62 -6.34
C LEU A 84 -8.58 2.81 -5.40
N ARG A 85 -7.67 3.79 -5.38
CA ARG A 85 -7.81 5.03 -4.59
C ARG A 85 -9.01 5.85 -5.06
N ARG A 86 -9.21 5.97 -6.37
CA ARG A 86 -10.38 6.64 -6.95
C ARG A 86 -11.69 5.95 -6.55
N GLU A 87 -11.77 4.64 -6.73
CA GLU A 87 -12.95 3.86 -6.34
C GLU A 87 -13.25 3.99 -4.84
N ARG A 88 -12.22 4.02 -4.00
CA ARG A 88 -12.37 4.25 -2.55
C ARG A 88 -12.87 5.65 -2.23
N ALA A 89 -12.37 6.67 -2.92
CA ALA A 89 -12.83 8.05 -2.75
C ALA A 89 -14.29 8.21 -3.18
N GLU A 90 -14.68 7.63 -4.31
CA GLU A 90 -16.07 7.64 -4.80
C GLU A 90 -17.03 7.01 -3.80
N ARG A 91 -16.69 5.86 -3.22
CA ARG A 91 -17.48 5.26 -2.12
C ARG A 91 -17.62 6.18 -0.91
N GLY A 92 -16.54 6.86 -0.52
CA GLY A 92 -16.55 7.80 0.61
C GLY A 92 -17.43 9.03 0.34
N LEU A 93 -17.46 9.52 -0.91
CA LEU A 93 -18.31 10.64 -1.32
C LEU A 93 -19.80 10.29 -1.29
N GLN A 94 -20.17 9.03 -1.54
CA GLN A 94 -21.56 8.57 -1.45
C GLN A 94 -22.09 8.62 -0.01
N SER A 95 -21.22 8.41 0.99
CA SER A 95 -21.57 8.42 2.41
C SER A 95 -21.15 9.71 3.13
N ARG A 96 -20.96 10.82 2.39
CA ARG A 96 -20.53 12.09 3.00
C ARG A 96 -21.60 12.64 3.95
N ILE A 97 -21.14 13.23 5.06
CA ILE A 97 -22.01 13.83 6.09
C ILE A 97 -22.04 15.37 6.04
N TYR A 98 -21.42 15.97 5.02
CA TYR A 98 -21.38 17.41 4.82
C TYR A 98 -22.19 17.81 3.59
N ARG A 99 -22.75 19.02 3.61
CA ARG A 99 -23.37 19.67 2.46
C ARG A 99 -22.36 20.57 1.76
N ARG A 100 -22.51 20.72 0.45
CA ARG A 100 -21.77 21.72 -0.34
C ARG A 100 -22.53 23.04 -0.32
N ILE A 101 -21.85 24.16 -0.59
CA ILE A 101 -22.46 25.49 -0.52
C ILE A 101 -23.65 25.58 -1.47
N GLU A 102 -23.52 25.01 -2.66
CA GLU A 102 -24.56 24.96 -3.69
C GLU A 102 -25.81 24.18 -3.25
N GLU A 103 -25.73 23.34 -2.22
CA GLU A 103 -26.85 22.56 -1.66
C GLU A 103 -27.59 23.28 -0.52
N ILE A 104 -27.09 24.45 -0.11
CA ILE A 104 -27.67 25.27 0.96
C ILE A 104 -28.32 26.53 0.37
N GLU A 105 -27.82 27.01 -0.78
CA GLU A 105 -28.29 28.23 -1.46
C GLU A 105 -29.55 28.01 -2.33
N THR A 106 -30.33 26.94 -2.09
CA THR A 106 -31.59 26.63 -2.81
C THR A 106 -32.83 26.85 -1.96
#